data_AF-A0A948VYZ1-F1
#
_entry.id   AF-A0A948VYZ1-F1
#
_cell.length_a   1.000
_cell.length_b   1.000
_cell.length_c   1.000
_cell.angle_alpha   90.00
_cell.angle_beta   90.00
_cell.angle_gamma   90.00
#
_symmetry.space_group_name_H-M   'P 1'
#
loop_
_entity.id
_entity.type
_entity.pdbx_description
1 polymer ?
#
loop_
_entity_poly.entity_id
_entity_poly.type
_entity_poly.pdbx_seq_one_letter_code
_entity_poly.pdbx_strand_id
1 'polypeptide(L)' 'MDTGELSGLLKRLCKVCWAANVTNPITYVTQISYLRFLKMLEEWDAQAEQDARDLGQPRRSLFEGEYEVTRFAFHTTR' A
#
# COMPACT_ATOMS: atom_id res chain seq x y z
N MET A 1 13.67 8.09 3.79
CA MET A 1 12.43 8.36 4.54
C MET A 1 12.85 8.62 5.98
N ASP A 2 12.66 9.84 6.47
CA ASP A 2 13.09 10.23 7.82
C ASP A 2 12.18 9.56 8.86
N THR A 3 12.75 9.00 9.93
CA THR A 3 12.00 8.27 10.98
C THR A 3 10.87 9.12 11.59
N GLY A 4 11.01 10.45 11.57
CA GLY A 4 10.00 11.41 11.99
C GLY A 4 8.73 11.42 11.11
N GLU A 5 8.87 11.28 9.79
CA GLU A 5 7.73 11.24 8.86
C GLU A 5 6.89 9.98 9.06
N LEU A 6 7.54 8.83 9.25
CA LEU A 6 6.86 7.57 9.53
C LEU A 6 6.08 7.63 10.84
N SER A 7 6.68 8.16 11.91
CA SER A 7 6.01 8.37 13.19
C SER A 7 4.81 9.32 13.06
N GLY A 8 4.95 10.38 12.24
CA GLY A 8 3.87 11.31 11.95
C GLY A 8 2.69 10.66 11.22
N LEU A 9 2.95 9.84 10.20
CA LEU A 9 1.94 9.07 9.48
C LEU A 9 1.24 8.06 10.39
N LEU A 10 2.00 7.34 11.22
CA LEU A 10 1.44 6.37 12.16
C LEU A 10 0.49 7.04 13.17
N LYS A 11 0.87 8.22 13.69
CA LYS A 11 0.01 9.01 14.58
C LYS A 11 -1.27 9.46 13.90
N ARG A 12 -1.21 9.85 12.62
CA ARG A 12 -2.41 10.23 11.83
C ARG A 12 -3.32 9.03 11.60
N LEU A 13 -2.77 7.87 11.21
CA LEU A 13 -3.53 6.63 11.04
C LEU A 13 -4.21 6.21 12.34
N CYS A 14 -3.50 6.27 13.47
CA CYS A 14 -4.06 5.98 14.79
C CYS A 14 -5.25 6.90 15.13
N LYS A 15 -5.16 8.21 14.81
CA LYS A 15 -6.28 9.15 14.98
C LYS A 15 -7.49 8.79 14.10
N VAL A 16 -7.27 8.34 12.86
CA VAL A 16 -8.36 7.91 11.96
C VAL A 16 -9.03 6.64 12.49
N CYS A 17 -8.24 5.64 12.92
CA CYS A 17 -8.78 4.41 13.53
C CYS A 17 -9.59 4.71 14.80
N TRP A 18 -9.11 5.65 15.63
CA TRP A 18 -9.84 6.12 16.81
C TRP A 18 -11.17 6.78 16.44
N ALA A 19 -11.18 7.65 15.43
CA ALA A 19 -12.40 8.30 14.93
C ALA A 19 -13.40 7.32 14.31
N ALA A 20 -12.92 6.22 13.72
CA ALA A 20 -13.73 5.14 13.15
C ALA A 20 -14.30 4.15 14.19
N ASN A 21 -14.15 4.45 15.49
CA ASN A 21 -14.61 3.62 16.60
C ASN A 21 -13.93 2.21 16.68
N VAL A 22 -12.75 2.07 16.07
CA VAL A 22 -11.91 0.86 16.18
C VAL A 22 -11.01 1.03 17.40
N THR A 23 -11.52 0.64 18.57
CA THR A 23 -10.84 0.85 19.86
C THR A 23 -9.88 -0.27 20.25
N ASN A 24 -9.99 -1.46 19.63
CA ASN A 24 -9.09 -2.56 19.94
C ASN A 24 -7.71 -2.36 19.29
N PRO A 25 -6.63 -2.33 20.10
CA PRO A 25 -5.32 -2.00 19.58
C PRO A 25 -4.73 -3.01 18.60
N ILE A 26 -5.06 -4.29 18.78
CA ILE A 26 -4.61 -5.36 17.89
C ILE A 26 -5.29 -5.20 16.52
N THR A 27 -6.58 -4.84 16.51
CA THR A 27 -7.35 -4.69 15.29
C THR A 27 -6.83 -3.55 14.41
N TYR A 28 -6.50 -2.38 14.97
CA TYR A 28 -5.97 -1.29 14.15
C TYR A 28 -4.57 -1.60 13.62
N VAL A 29 -3.70 -2.25 14.41
CA VAL A 29 -2.34 -2.62 13.95
C VAL A 29 -2.44 -3.56 12.75
N THR A 30 -3.34 -4.54 12.82
CA THR A 30 -3.57 -5.50 11.73
C THR A 30 -4.11 -4.80 10.48
N GLN A 31 -5.08 -3.89 10.62
CA GLN A 31 -5.61 -3.12 9.48
C GLN A 31 -4.53 -2.25 8.81
N ILE A 32 -3.70 -1.54 9.60
CA ILE A 32 -2.59 -0.75 9.08
C ILE A 32 -1.56 -1.66 8.39
N SER A 33 -1.29 -2.84 8.95
CA SER A 33 -0.36 -3.81 8.37
C SER A 33 -0.84 -4.33 7.01
N TYR A 34 -2.13 -4.61 6.85
CA TYR A 34 -2.70 -5.00 5.56
C TYR A 34 -2.57 -3.89 4.51
N LEU A 35 -2.91 -2.66 4.86
CA LEU A 35 -2.77 -1.52 3.95
C LEU A 35 -1.30 -1.29 3.56
N ARG A 36 -0.38 -1.45 4.51
CA ARG A 36 1.05 -1.36 4.25
C ARG A 36 1.53 -2.48 3.33
N PHE A 37 1.06 -3.71 3.55
CA PHE A 37 1.39 -4.85 2.71
C PHE A 37 0.94 -4.64 1.26
N LEU A 38 -0.32 -4.23 1.05
CA LEU A 38 -0.85 -3.93 -0.28
C LEU A 38 -0.05 -2.82 -0.98
N LYS A 39 0.27 -1.74 -0.27
CA LYS A 39 1.09 -0.66 -0.83
C LYS A 39 2.50 -1.12 -1.21
N MET A 40 3.15 -1.91 -0.36
CA MET A 40 4.48 -2.46 -0.68
C MET A 40 4.44 -3.40 -1.88
N LEU A 41 3.38 -4.20 -2.00
CA LEU A 41 3.19 -5.09 -3.15
C LEU A 41 3.05 -4.31 -4.46
N GLU A 42 2.32 -3.19 -4.44
CA GLU A 42 2.21 -2.28 -5.59
C GLU A 42 3.54 -1.61 -5.93
N GLU A 43 4.27 -1.09 -4.93
CA GLU A 43 5.60 -0.50 -5.12
C GLU A 43 6.58 -1.51 -5.75
N TRP A 44 6.51 -2.78 -5.33
CA TRP A 44 7.32 -3.86 -5.89
C TRP A 44 6.97 -4.18 -7.34
N ASP A 45 5.67 -4.26 -7.67
CA ASP A 45 5.23 -4.52 -9.05
C ASP A 45 5.58 -3.36 -9.99
N ALA A 46 5.47 -2.11 -9.51
CA ALA A 46 5.86 -0.92 -10.27
C ALA A 46 7.36 -0.88 -10.54
N GLN A 47 8.19 -1.17 -9.53
CA GLN A 47 9.65 -1.26 -9.69
C GLN A 47 10.01 -2.36 -10.69
N ALA A 48 9.38 -3.52 -10.54
CA ALA A 48 9.50 -4.64 -11.43
C ALA A 48 9.15 -4.33 -12.89
N GLU A 49 8.09 -3.56 -13.12
CA GLU A 49 7.67 -3.10 -14.44
C GLU A 49 8.69 -2.11 -15.02
N GLN A 50 9.19 -1.18 -14.21
CA GLN A 50 10.22 -0.23 -14.62
C GLN A 50 11.52 -0.95 -15.01
N ASP A 51 12.00 -1.90 -14.19
CA ASP A 51 13.19 -2.69 -14.48
C ASP A 51 13.05 -3.48 -15.79
N ALA A 52 11.85 -4.03 -16.06
CA ALA A 52 11.57 -4.75 -17.30
C ALA A 52 11.55 -3.82 -18.53
N ARG A 53 11.02 -2.60 -18.38
CA ARG A 53 11.09 -1.56 -19.43
C ARG A 53 12.54 -1.19 -19.74
N ASP A 54 13.37 -1.03 -18.72
CA ASP A 54 14.79 -0.67 -18.86
C ASP A 54 15.61 -1.82 -19.50
N LEU A 55 15.27 -3.07 -19.20
CA LEU A 55 15.91 -4.27 -19.76
C LEU A 55 15.31 -4.71 -21.12
N GLY A 56 14.23 -4.07 -21.59
CA GLY A 56 13.52 -4.44 -22.82
C GLY A 56 12.87 -5.84 -22.78
N GLN A 57 12.59 -6.37 -21.59
CA GLN A 57 12.01 -7.71 -21.41
C GLN A 57 10.49 -7.63 -21.29
N PRO A 58 9.73 -8.54 -21.92
CA PRO A 58 8.29 -8.62 -21.73
C PRO A 58 8.00 -9.10 -20.30
N ARG A 59 7.40 -8.24 -19.48
CA ARG A 59 6.98 -8.59 -18.12
C ARG A 59 5.48 -8.45 -17.96
N ARG A 60 4.91 -9.49 -17.34
CA ARG A 60 3.52 -9.54 -16.90
C ARG A 60 3.42 -9.00 -15.48
N SER A 61 2.64 -7.94 -15.28
CA SER A 61 2.35 -7.39 -13.94
C SER A 61 1.62 -8.46 -13.10
N LEU A 62 1.92 -8.50 -11.80
CA LEU A 62 1.21 -9.36 -10.84
C LEU A 62 -0.29 -9.04 -10.74
N PHE A 63 -0.67 -7.82 -11.11
CA PHE A 63 -2.04 -7.34 -11.09
C PHE A 63 -2.72 -7.35 -12.46
N GLU A 64 -2.07 -7.88 -13.50
CA GLU A 64 -2.63 -7.92 -14.85
C GLU A 64 -3.85 -8.85 -14.91
N GLY A 65 -4.95 -8.39 -15.51
CA GLY A 65 -6.21 -9.13 -15.62
C GLY A 65 -7.20 -8.76 -14.53
N GLU A 66 -7.76 -9.74 -13.82
CA GLU A 66 -8.86 -9.52 -12.87
C GLU A 66 -8.48 -8.74 -11.60
N TYR A 67 -7.18 -8.52 -11.36
CA TYR A 67 -6.67 -7.87 -10.16
C TYR A 67 -6.34 -6.39 -10.34
N GLU A 68 -6.55 -5.82 -11.54
CA GLU A 68 -6.32 -4.39 -11.80
C GLU A 68 -7.17 -3.50 -10.89
N VAL A 69 -8.41 -3.94 -10.62
CA VAL A 69 -9.37 -3.27 -9.72
C VAL A 69 -8.95 -3.32 -8.25
N THR A 70 -8.03 -4.22 -7.89
CA THR A 70 -7.52 -4.38 -6.53
C THR A 70 -6.24 -3.59 -6.27
N ARG A 71 -5.73 -2.86 -7.27
CA ARG A 71 -4.59 -1.97 -7.10
C ARG A 71 -4.90 -0.88 -6.08
N PHE A 72 -3.92 -0.59 -5.23
CA PHE A 72 -4.05 0.40 -4.18
C PHE A 72 -4.32 1.79 -4.78
N ALA A 73 -3.63 2.12 -5.87
CA ALA A 73 -3.84 3.36 -6.63
C ALA A 73 -5.32 3.53 -7.07
N PHE A 74 -5.97 2.45 -7.51
CA PHE A 74 -7.35 2.50 -8.03
C PHE A 74 -8.34 3.01 -6.98
N HIS A 75 -8.17 2.63 -5.72
CA HIS A 75 -9.08 3.04 -4.65
C HIS A 75 -8.69 4.36 -3.97
N THR A 76 -7.48 4.90 -4.23
CA THR A 76 -7.04 6.20 -3.68
C THR A 76 -7.22 7.38 -4.63
N THR A 77 -7.45 7.15 -5.92
CA THR A 77 -7.59 8.21 -6.95
C THR A 77 -9.05 8.66 -7.15
N ARG A 78 -9.88 8.66 -6.10
CA ARG A 78 -11.27 9.16 -6.15
C ARG A 78 -11.50 10.35 -5.24
#